data_AF-A0A938ZS40-F1
#
_entry.id   AF-A0A938ZS40-F1
#
_cell.length_a   1.000
_cell.length_b   1.000
_cell.length_c   1.000
_cell.angle_alpha   90.00
_cell.angle_beta   90.00
_cell.angle_gamma   90.00
#
_symmetry.space_group_name_H-M   'P 1'
#
loop_
_entity.id
_entity.type
_entity.pdbx_description
1 polymer ?
#
loop_
_entity_poly.entity_id
_entity_poly.type
_entity_poly.pdbx_seq_one_letter_code
_entity_poly.pdbx_strand_id
1 'polypeptide(L)' 'MIINLQYFAFFIQLLAALLLAIRQMSIALDEVDIERFTLWTGIASVIAGLPIILW' A
#
# COMPACT_ATOMS: atom_id res chain seq x y z
N MET A 1 17.91 -14.33 13.90
CA MET A 1 17.97 -12.86 14.06
C MET A 1 17.86 -12.14 12.72
N ILE A 2 18.71 -12.44 11.72
CA ILE A 2 18.68 -11.81 10.38
C ILE A 2 17.33 -11.99 9.67
N ILE A 3 16.74 -13.20 9.74
CA ILE A 3 15.44 -13.51 9.11
C ILE A 3 14.33 -12.61 9.68
N ASN A 4 14.17 -12.54 11.01
CA ASN A 4 13.17 -11.66 11.63
C ASN A 4 13.33 -10.18 11.24
N LEU A 5 14.56 -9.72 11.07
CA LEU A 5 14.83 -8.35 10.63
C LEU A 5 14.41 -8.12 9.17
N GLN A 6 14.61 -9.09 8.29
CA GLN A 6 14.15 -9.03 6.89
C GLN A 6 12.61 -8.97 6.82
N TYR A 7 11.92 -9.78 7.62
CA TYR A 7 10.45 -9.73 7.69
C TYR A 7 9.96 -8.39 8.22
N PHE A 8 10.58 -7.90 9.29
CA PHE A 8 10.25 -6.60 9.84
C PHE A 8 10.42 -5.49 8.78
N ALA A 9 11.55 -5.48 8.08
CA ALA A 9 11.81 -4.53 7.00
C ALA A 9 10.75 -4.64 5.89
N PHE A 10 10.39 -5.86 5.48
CA PHE A 10 9.34 -6.10 4.49
C PHE A 10 7.98 -5.52 4.90
N PHE A 11 7.53 -5.77 6.14
CA PHE A 11 6.27 -5.21 6.65
C PHE A 11 6.31 -3.68 6.77
N ILE A 12 7.45 -3.11 7.16
CA ILE A 12 7.62 -1.65 7.19
C ILE A 12 7.56 -1.06 5.77
N GLN A 13 8.14 -1.73 4.76
CA GLN A 13 8.03 -1.30 3.37
C GLN A 13 6.58 -1.36 2.86
N LEU A 14 5.83 -2.42 3.19
CA LEU A 14 4.40 -2.52 2.86
C LEU A 14 3.59 -1.40 3.52
N LEU A 15 3.85 -1.12 4.81
CA LEU A 15 3.18 -0.04 5.53
C LEU A 15 3.47 1.32 4.87
N ALA A 16 4.73 1.61 4.54
CA ALA A 16 5.08 2.85 3.86
C ALA A 16 4.39 2.99 2.50
N ALA A 17 4.32 1.89 1.72
CA ALA A 17 3.63 1.88 0.43
C ALA A 17 2.12 2.13 0.58
N LEU A 18 1.47 1.53 1.58
CA LEU A 18 0.05 1.78 1.88
C LEU A 18 -0.22 3.22 2.27
N LEU A 19 0.62 3.82 3.13
CA LEU A 19 0.50 5.22 3.52
C LEU A 19 0.64 6.16 2.31
N LEU A 20 1.56 5.87 1.39
CA LEU A 20 1.69 6.62 0.14
C LEU A 20 0.46 6.46 -0.74
N ALA A 21 -0.07 5.24 -0.88
CA ALA A 21 -1.29 5.01 -1.65
C ALA A 21 -2.49 5.79 -1.07
N ILE A 22 -2.65 5.82 0.25
CA ILE A 22 -3.69 6.61 0.94
C ILE A 22 -3.52 8.10 0.64
N ARG A 23 -2.28 8.62 0.67
CA ARG A 23 -2.01 10.01 0.33
C ARG A 23 -2.42 10.32 -1.12
N GLN A 24 -2.11 9.43 -2.06
CA GLN A 24 -2.49 9.62 -3.46
C GLN A 24 -4.01 9.53 -3.67
N MET A 25 -4.70 8.66 -2.93
CA MET A 25 -6.16 8.61 -2.90
C MET A 25 -6.77 9.92 -2.38
N SER A 26 -6.20 10.50 -1.31
CA SER A 26 -6.64 11.80 -0.79
C SER A 26 -6.52 12.90 -1.84
N ILE A 27 -5.37 12.99 -2.52
CA ILE A 27 -5.15 13.98 -3.58
C ILE A 27 -6.14 13.79 -4.73
N ALA A 28 -6.40 12.54 -5.14
CA ALA A 28 -7.36 12.24 -6.20
C ALA A 28 -8.80 12.64 -5.81
N LEU A 29 -9.19 12.45 -4.55
CA LEU A 29 -10.49 12.91 -4.03
C LEU A 29 -10.58 14.43 -4.02
N ASP A 30 -9.52 15.13 -3.62
CA ASP A 30 -9.44 16.59 -3.64
C ASP A 30 -9.59 17.15 -5.08
N GLU A 31 -9.06 16.42 -6.07
CA GLU A 31 -9.16 16.74 -7.50
C GLU A 31 -10.47 16.25 -8.15
N VAL A 32 -11.34 15.53 -7.42
CA VAL A 32 -12.55 14.85 -7.93
C VAL A 32 -12.23 13.85 -9.06
N ASP A 33 -11.02 13.31 -9.06
CA ASP A 33 -10.54 12.32 -10.03
C ASP A 33 -10.81 10.90 -9.52
N ILE A 34 -12.01 10.41 -9.85
CA ILE A 34 -12.47 9.07 -9.43
C ILE A 34 -11.68 7.95 -10.11
N GLU A 35 -11.20 8.16 -11.33
CA GLU A 35 -10.40 7.17 -12.05
C GLU A 35 -9.07 6.93 -11.32
N ARG A 36 -8.36 8.02 -10.99
CA ARG A 36 -7.11 7.98 -10.23
C ARG A 36 -7.34 7.43 -8.82
N PHE A 37 -8.42 7.80 -8.15
CA PHE A 37 -8.78 7.24 -6.85
C PHE A 37 -8.98 5.71 -6.93
N THR A 38 -9.72 5.24 -7.93
CA THR A 38 -10.00 3.81 -8.13
C THR A 38 -8.72 3.04 -8.42
N LEU A 39 -7.83 3.61 -9.24
CA LEU A 39 -6.51 3.04 -9.53
C LEU A 39 -5.67 2.86 -8.27
N TRP A 40 -5.55 3.91 -7.44
CA TRP A 40 -4.80 3.82 -6.18
C TRP A 40 -5.45 2.88 -5.16
N THR A 41 -6.78 2.80 -5.15
CA THR A 41 -7.52 1.82 -4.33
C THR A 41 -7.20 0.39 -4.75
N GLY A 42 -7.14 0.12 -6.06
CA GLY A 42 -6.73 -1.18 -6.60
C GLY A 42 -5.28 -1.53 -6.20
N ILE A 43 -4.34 -0.61 -6.36
CA ILE A 43 -2.94 -0.79 -5.96
C ILE A 43 -2.84 -1.07 -4.47
N ALA A 44 -3.51 -0.28 -3.62
CA ALA A 44 -3.52 -0.48 -2.18
C ALA A 44 -4.09 -1.86 -1.80
N SER A 45 -5.14 -2.32 -2.49
CA SER A 45 -5.75 -3.64 -2.27
C SER A 45 -4.75 -4.77 -2.57
N VAL A 46 -3.98 -4.65 -3.66
CA VAL A 46 -2.92 -5.63 -3.98
C VAL A 46 -1.84 -5.64 -2.88
N ILE A 47 -1.36 -4.47 -2.47
CA ILE A 47 -0.33 -4.35 -1.41
C ILE A 47 -0.83 -4.96 -0.09
N ALA A 48 -2.08 -4.67 0.29
CA ALA A 48 -2.70 -5.19 1.50
C ALA A 48 -2.88 -6.73 1.47
N GLY A 49 -3.02 -7.32 0.29
CA GLY A 49 -3.11 -8.77 0.11
C GLY A 49 -1.78 -9.50 0.15
N LEU A 50 -0.65 -8.82 -0.11
CA LEU A 50 0.68 -9.46 -0.19
C LEU A 50 1.06 -10.26 1.07
N PRO A 51 0.81 -9.78 2.31
CA PRO A 51 1.07 -10.57 3.51
C PRO A 51 0.38 -11.92 3.54
N ILE A 52 -0.86 -12.01 3.03
CA ILE A 52 -1.67 -13.24 3.04
C ILE A 52 -1.23 -14.20 1.92
N ILE A 53 -0.75 -13.66 0.80
CA ILE A 53 -0.34 -14.46 -0.36
C ILE A 53 1.05 -15.07 -0.15
N LEU A 54 1.94 -14.35 0.53
CA LEU A 54 3.35 -14.72 0.66
C LEU A 54 3.70 -15.47 1.96
N TRP A 55 2.77 -15.58 2.90
CA TRP A 55 2.93 -16.21 4.21
C TRP A 55 1.69 -17.04 4.57
#